data_AF-A0A7V0SG02-F1
#
_entry.id   AF-A0A7V0SG02-F1
#
_cell.length_a   1.000
_cell.length_b   1.000
_cell.length_c   1.000
_cell.angle_alpha   90.00
_cell.angle_beta   90.00
_cell.angle_gamma   90.00
#
_symmetry.space_group_name_H-M   'P 1'
#
loop_
_entity.id
_entity.type
_entity.pdbx_description
1 polymer ?
#
loop_
_entity_poly.entity_id
_entity_poly.type
_entity_poly.pdbx_seq_one_letter_code
_entity_poly.pdbx_strand_id
1 'polypeptide(L)'
;MKGKTSKTHEEGKILTIETPESERKDDGYGRRDFIKLMGANAAAFASLPLIESVLGKLSTAQGAEKARKSKEGYADVYAFKCGVLKTQTQYMLKDTRIGTPMDIPVTFFLIRHGNDWVAFDTGNNAMVAKDPVGYWSEPVVKAYTPVMKDYEEFKFQIDKAFGIKPKDIKYVVLSHGHLDHAGAIDNFVGTRTPFFLQKKELDQIQLELANFKKTGKKTAYIPGDFAKMNKLKIKTIDGIYDIFGDKSVVLFPTPGHTPGHQSIMVRTSDGQVLFLAADAAYTQENIYEAIPPGLAWDVPQSSQALCMFKLMELAAPSNKVIVSHDPRYWKNRKVAPALLDA
;
A
#
# COMPACT_ATOMS: atom_id res chain seq x y z
N MET A 1 -6.93 35.04 55.38
CA MET A 1 -5.68 35.18 56.13
C MET A 1 -4.88 33.89 55.99
N LYS A 2 -3.64 34.00 55.48
CA LYS A 2 -2.46 33.12 55.61
C LYS A 2 -2.62 31.59 55.51
N GLY A 3 -2.01 31.01 54.47
CA GLY A 3 -1.81 29.57 54.33
C GLY A 3 -0.55 29.01 54.99
N LYS A 4 -0.29 27.73 54.77
CA LYS A 4 1.04 27.14 54.55
C LYS A 4 0.91 25.70 54.01
N THR A 5 1.82 25.40 53.10
CA THR A 5 2.11 24.15 52.40
C THR A 5 2.72 23.06 53.29
N SER A 6 2.49 21.79 52.97
CA SER A 6 3.53 20.76 53.03
C SER A 6 3.26 19.62 52.03
N LYS A 7 4.24 19.41 51.15
CA LYS A 7 4.38 18.26 50.25
C LYS A 7 4.81 17.02 51.05
N THR A 8 4.33 15.84 50.65
CA THR A 8 5.10 14.58 50.75
C THR A 8 4.79 13.75 49.50
N HIS A 9 5.83 13.53 48.69
CA HIS A 9 5.87 12.55 47.62
C HIS A 9 6.12 11.17 48.25
N GLU A 10 5.30 10.17 47.91
CA GLU A 10 5.65 8.76 48.10
C GLU A 10 6.16 8.22 46.76
N GLU A 11 7.44 7.85 46.74
CA GLU A 11 8.10 7.14 45.65
C GLU A 11 7.69 5.66 45.69
N GLY A 12 7.04 5.20 44.63
CA GLY A 12 6.79 3.77 44.41
C GLY A 12 8.09 3.04 44.07
N LYS A 13 8.52 2.14 44.95
CA LYS A 13 9.63 1.19 44.70
C LYS A 13 9.32 0.30 43.50
N ILE A 14 10.17 0.39 42.47
CA ILE A 14 10.25 -0.58 41.38
C ILE A 14 11.06 -1.78 41.90
N LEU A 15 10.47 -2.97 41.83
CA LEU A 15 11.14 -4.25 42.07
C LEU A 15 12.00 -4.59 40.84
N THR A 16 13.32 -4.43 40.96
CA THR A 16 14.31 -4.98 40.02
C THR A 16 14.49 -6.47 40.29
N ILE A 17 14.22 -7.30 39.29
CA ILE A 17 14.58 -8.71 39.28
C ILE A 17 15.95 -8.80 38.59
N GLU A 18 16.99 -9.13 39.35
CA GLU A 18 18.32 -9.44 38.82
C GLU A 18 18.31 -10.83 38.17
N THR A 19 18.75 -10.93 36.93
CA THR A 19 19.08 -12.20 36.27
C THR A 19 20.60 -12.43 36.31
N PRO A 20 21.10 -13.64 36.64
CA PRO A 20 22.53 -13.87 36.73
C PRO A 20 23.21 -13.88 35.35
N GLU A 21 24.39 -13.27 35.28
CA GLU A 21 25.33 -13.38 34.16
C GLU A 21 25.75 -14.84 33.96
N SER A 22 25.52 -15.37 32.75
CA SER A 22 26.15 -16.60 32.28
C SER A 22 27.15 -16.27 31.18
N GLU A 23 28.42 -16.54 31.46
CA GLU A 23 29.57 -16.48 30.57
C GLU A 23 29.28 -17.08 29.19
N ARG A 24 29.46 -16.30 28.11
CA ARG A 24 29.63 -16.85 26.76
C ARG A 24 31.09 -16.74 26.37
N LYS A 25 31.71 -17.91 26.17
CA LYS A 25 33.01 -18.06 25.53
C LYS A 25 32.89 -17.67 24.06
N ASP A 26 33.94 -16.99 23.62
CA ASP A 26 34.17 -16.46 22.29
C ASP A 26 34.77 -17.56 21.41
N ASP A 27 33.98 -18.12 20.49
CA ASP A 27 34.43 -19.03 19.44
C ASP A 27 34.36 -18.33 18.08
N GLY A 28 35.41 -17.56 17.81
CA GLY A 28 35.62 -16.84 16.58
C GLY A 28 35.63 -17.77 15.35
N TYR A 29 34.62 -17.62 14.50
CA TYR A 29 34.64 -18.13 13.13
C TYR A 29 34.71 -16.96 12.15
N GLY A 30 35.95 -16.65 11.76
CA GLY A 30 36.31 -15.54 10.90
C GLY A 30 36.04 -15.82 9.42
N ARG A 31 35.72 -14.74 8.70
CA ARG A 31 35.34 -14.62 7.29
C ARG A 31 36.42 -15.01 6.25
N ARG A 32 37.32 -15.97 6.55
CA ARG A 32 38.46 -16.34 5.69
C ARG A 32 38.57 -17.83 5.31
N ASP A 33 37.67 -18.69 5.80
CA ASP A 33 37.77 -20.14 5.53
C ASP A 33 36.87 -20.69 4.41
N PHE A 34 36.21 -19.82 3.64
CA PHE A 34 35.36 -20.25 2.51
C PHE A 34 36.06 -20.26 1.13
N ILE A 35 37.33 -19.83 1.05
CA ILE A 35 38.06 -19.66 -0.24
C ILE A 35 39.15 -20.74 -0.45
N LYS A 36 39.30 -21.71 0.45
CA LYS A 36 40.29 -22.81 0.31
C LYS A 36 39.71 -24.18 -0.06
N LEU A 37 38.48 -24.22 -0.59
CA LEU A 37 37.85 -25.44 -1.10
C LEU A 37 37.52 -25.37 -2.60
N MET A 38 38.33 -24.63 -3.38
CA MET A 38 38.31 -24.66 -4.85
C MET A 38 39.74 -24.63 -5.38
N GLY A 39 40.41 -25.77 -5.35
CA GLY A 39 41.76 -25.89 -5.85
C GLY A 39 42.28 -27.32 -5.81
N ALA A 40 41.77 -28.18 -6.68
CA ALA A 40 42.51 -29.34 -7.18
C ALA A 40 41.78 -29.95 -8.39
N ASN A 41 42.59 -30.36 -9.37
CA ASN A 41 42.27 -31.24 -10.51
C ASN A 41 41.74 -30.58 -11.78
N ALA A 42 42.65 -29.87 -12.46
CA ALA A 42 42.74 -29.94 -13.90
C ALA A 42 43.47 -31.24 -14.30
N ALA A 43 42.77 -32.16 -14.96
CA ALA A 43 43.28 -33.12 -15.97
C ALA A 43 42.29 -34.28 -16.15
N ALA A 44 41.41 -34.19 -17.15
CA ALA A 44 40.86 -35.34 -17.88
C ALA A 44 40.04 -34.82 -19.08
N PHE A 45 40.71 -34.61 -20.21
CA PHE A 45 40.06 -34.53 -21.52
C PHE A 45 39.99 -35.95 -22.09
N ALA A 46 38.79 -36.52 -22.22
CA ALA A 46 38.49 -37.57 -23.18
C ALA A 46 36.97 -37.71 -23.37
N SER A 47 36.51 -37.27 -24.55
CA SER A 47 35.39 -37.82 -25.33
C SER A 47 34.09 -38.23 -24.63
N LEU A 48 33.00 -37.49 -24.85
CA LEU A 48 31.67 -38.02 -25.25
C LEU A 48 30.66 -36.86 -25.41
N PRO A 49 29.75 -36.92 -26.41
CA PRO A 49 28.79 -35.85 -26.70
C PRO A 49 27.60 -35.96 -25.74
N LEU A 50 27.68 -35.25 -24.60
CA LEU A 50 26.59 -35.21 -23.63
C LEU A 50 26.46 -33.85 -22.93
N ILE A 51 26.65 -32.75 -23.67
CA ILE A 51 26.49 -31.38 -23.12
C ILE A 51 25.33 -30.61 -23.78
N GLU A 52 24.86 -31.00 -24.97
CA GLU A 52 23.71 -30.33 -25.61
C GLU A 52 22.34 -30.78 -25.06
N SER A 53 22.21 -32.00 -24.52
CA SER A 53 20.90 -32.49 -24.02
C SER A 53 20.55 -32.01 -22.60
N VAL A 54 21.55 -31.54 -21.83
CA VAL A 54 21.36 -31.00 -20.47
C VAL A 54 21.17 -29.48 -20.52
N LEU A 55 21.88 -28.76 -21.40
CA LEU A 55 21.66 -27.33 -21.61
C LEU A 55 20.35 -27.03 -22.37
N GLY A 56 19.89 -27.94 -23.24
CA GLY A 56 18.57 -27.85 -23.88
C GLY A 56 17.38 -28.06 -22.93
N LYS A 57 17.59 -28.67 -21.75
CA LYS A 57 16.55 -28.88 -20.72
C LYS A 57 16.58 -27.87 -19.58
N LEU A 58 17.66 -27.10 -19.45
CA LEU A 58 17.74 -25.95 -18.53
C LEU A 58 17.21 -24.65 -19.17
N SER A 59 17.03 -24.61 -20.48
CA SER A 59 16.44 -23.48 -21.23
C SER A 59 14.90 -23.48 -21.26
N THR A 60 14.25 -24.60 -20.91
CA THR A 60 12.77 -24.71 -20.92
C THR A 60 12.12 -24.65 -19.54
N ALA A 61 12.90 -24.34 -18.49
CA ALA A 61 12.39 -24.11 -17.13
C ALA A 61 12.06 -22.63 -16.84
N GLN A 62 12.23 -21.72 -17.81
CA GLN A 62 11.53 -20.43 -17.85
C GLN A 62 10.18 -20.61 -18.56
N GLY A 63 9.42 -21.62 -18.13
CA GLY A 63 8.02 -21.75 -18.51
C GLY A 63 7.24 -20.73 -17.70
N ALA A 64 6.53 -19.86 -18.41
CA ALA A 64 5.51 -18.97 -17.87
C ALA A 64 4.85 -19.59 -16.63
N GLU A 65 5.01 -18.94 -15.47
CA GLU A 65 4.15 -19.18 -14.33
C GLU A 65 2.73 -18.88 -14.84
N LYS A 66 2.03 -19.93 -15.29
CA LYS A 66 0.64 -19.85 -15.73
C LYS A 66 -0.07 -19.27 -14.53
N ALA A 67 -0.40 -17.98 -14.63
CA ALA A 67 -1.16 -17.28 -13.62
C ALA A 67 -2.30 -18.20 -13.20
N ARG A 68 -2.27 -18.60 -11.92
CA ARG A 68 -3.27 -19.47 -11.33
C ARG A 68 -4.60 -18.83 -11.69
N LYS A 69 -5.46 -19.51 -12.44
CA LYS A 69 -6.85 -19.06 -12.55
C LYS A 69 -7.39 -19.16 -11.13
N SER A 70 -7.73 -18.03 -10.52
CA SER A 70 -8.33 -18.05 -9.20
C SER A 70 -9.56 -18.96 -9.25
N LYS A 71 -9.70 -19.84 -8.26
CA LYS A 71 -10.90 -20.68 -8.14
C LYS A 71 -12.11 -19.76 -7.95
N GLU A 72 -13.30 -20.20 -8.38
CA GLU A 72 -14.55 -19.47 -8.11
C GLU A 72 -14.63 -19.08 -6.62
N GLY A 73 -14.97 -17.82 -6.32
CA GLY A 73 -14.99 -17.30 -4.95
C GLY A 73 -13.65 -16.76 -4.41
N TYR A 74 -12.57 -16.76 -5.20
CA TYR A 74 -11.25 -16.28 -4.79
C TYR A 74 -10.61 -15.34 -5.82
N ALA A 75 -9.65 -14.53 -5.38
CA ALA A 75 -8.85 -13.65 -6.23
C ALA A 75 -7.37 -13.59 -5.79
N ASP A 76 -6.49 -13.26 -6.71
CA ASP A 76 -5.06 -13.08 -6.43
C ASP A 76 -4.72 -11.59 -6.34
N VAL A 77 -3.89 -11.18 -5.37
CA VAL A 77 -3.56 -9.77 -5.13
C VAL A 77 -2.10 -9.49 -5.45
N TYR A 78 -1.85 -8.40 -6.15
CA TYR A 78 -0.52 -7.93 -6.55
C TYR A 78 -0.36 -6.47 -6.12
N ALA A 79 0.64 -6.19 -5.30
CA ALA A 79 0.97 -4.83 -4.87
C ALA A 79 1.96 -4.18 -5.84
N PHE A 80 1.82 -2.88 -6.07
CA PHE A 80 2.73 -2.08 -6.88
C PHE A 80 3.21 -0.87 -6.10
N LYS A 81 4.39 -0.36 -6.45
CA LYS A 81 4.91 0.91 -5.92
C LYS A 81 4.74 2.00 -6.98
N CYS A 82 4.28 3.17 -6.55
CA CYS A 82 4.10 4.36 -7.38
C CYS A 82 4.86 5.54 -6.76
N GLY A 83 6.15 5.32 -6.47
CA GLY A 83 7.02 6.29 -5.81
C GLY A 83 6.93 6.31 -4.29
N VAL A 84 7.54 7.34 -3.72
CA VAL A 84 7.62 7.63 -2.28
C VAL A 84 7.23 9.09 -2.04
N LEU A 85 6.53 9.37 -0.95
CA LEU A 85 6.35 10.74 -0.45
C LEU A 85 7.24 10.96 0.76
N LYS A 86 8.07 11.99 0.73
CA LYS A 86 8.79 12.45 1.91
C LYS A 86 7.86 13.34 2.71
N THR A 87 7.62 12.97 3.96
CA THR A 87 6.74 13.69 4.87
C THR A 87 7.31 13.69 6.28
N GLN A 88 6.47 14.01 7.26
CA GLN A 88 6.83 13.99 8.68
C GLN A 88 5.89 13.05 9.44
N THR A 89 6.41 12.49 10.52
CA THR A 89 5.74 11.40 11.23
C THR A 89 4.37 11.81 11.79
N GLN A 90 4.19 13.05 12.22
CA GLN A 90 2.90 13.51 12.76
C GLN A 90 1.76 13.51 11.75
N TYR A 91 2.05 13.47 10.44
CA TYR A 91 1.03 13.36 9.40
C TYR A 91 0.52 11.92 9.26
N MET A 92 1.33 10.93 9.61
CA MET A 92 0.96 9.51 9.63
C MET A 92 0.42 9.08 10.99
N LEU A 93 1.01 9.60 12.07
CA LEU A 93 0.79 9.17 13.44
C LEU A 93 0.53 10.41 14.30
N LYS A 94 -0.76 10.70 14.51
CA LYS A 94 -1.24 11.96 15.08
C LYS A 94 -0.54 12.31 16.39
N ASP A 95 -0.05 13.56 16.45
CA ASP A 95 0.60 14.17 17.62
C ASP A 95 1.84 13.43 18.14
N THR A 96 2.43 12.54 17.32
CA THR A 96 3.67 11.82 17.65
C THR A 96 4.87 12.35 16.86
N ARG A 97 6.05 12.31 17.48
CA ARG A 97 7.36 12.52 16.82
C ARG A 97 7.36 13.73 15.86
N ILE A 98 6.78 14.84 16.32
CA ILE A 98 6.56 16.05 15.51
C ILE A 98 7.87 16.51 14.87
N GLY A 99 7.84 16.78 13.57
CA GLY A 99 9.00 17.25 12.80
C GLY A 99 9.95 16.14 12.36
N THR A 100 9.74 14.90 12.80
CA THR A 100 10.61 13.77 12.42
C THR A 100 10.30 13.33 10.98
N PRO A 101 11.28 13.34 10.07
CA PRO A 101 11.08 12.88 8.69
C PRO A 101 10.60 11.44 8.61
N MET A 102 9.72 11.15 7.66
CA MET A 102 9.24 9.81 7.35
C MET A 102 9.00 9.70 5.84
N ASP A 103 9.68 8.75 5.20
CA ASP A 103 9.51 8.46 3.78
C ASP A 103 8.45 7.36 3.66
N ILE A 104 7.30 7.70 3.09
CA ILE A 104 6.16 6.78 2.96
C ILE A 104 6.04 6.24 1.54
N PRO A 105 5.89 4.92 1.33
CA PRO A 105 5.64 4.37 0.01
C PRO A 105 4.22 4.72 -0.45
N VAL A 106 4.05 4.99 -1.74
CA VAL A 106 2.73 5.03 -2.37
C VAL A 106 2.50 3.71 -3.08
N THR A 107 1.38 3.05 -2.77
CA THR A 107 1.05 1.74 -3.32
C THR A 107 -0.31 1.74 -4.00
N PHE A 108 -0.46 0.87 -5.00
CA PHE A 108 -1.76 0.51 -5.55
C PHE A 108 -1.77 -1.01 -5.78
N PHE A 109 -2.94 -1.58 -6.02
CA PHE A 109 -3.08 -3.03 -6.14
C PHE A 109 -3.80 -3.42 -7.42
N LEU A 110 -3.38 -4.54 -8.01
CA LEU A 110 -4.21 -5.29 -8.95
C LEU A 110 -4.72 -6.55 -8.28
N ILE A 111 -6.01 -6.82 -8.48
CA ILE A 111 -6.71 -7.98 -7.97
C ILE A 111 -7.20 -8.76 -9.19
N ARG A 112 -6.78 -10.03 -9.29
CA ARG A 112 -7.12 -10.91 -10.40
C ARG A 112 -8.22 -11.88 -9.97
N HIS A 113 -9.39 -11.77 -10.57
CA HIS A 113 -10.52 -12.68 -10.38
C HIS A 113 -10.80 -13.41 -11.70
N GLY A 114 -10.43 -14.68 -11.79
CA GLY A 114 -10.47 -15.43 -13.05
C GLY A 114 -9.63 -14.76 -14.15
N ASN A 115 -10.31 -14.23 -15.16
CA ASN A 115 -9.69 -13.47 -16.27
C ASN A 115 -9.78 -11.95 -16.09
N ASP A 116 -10.49 -11.48 -15.06
CA ASP A 116 -10.77 -10.07 -14.84
C ASP A 116 -9.71 -9.44 -13.94
N TRP A 117 -9.37 -8.18 -14.26
CA TRP A 117 -8.48 -7.35 -13.46
C TRP A 117 -9.25 -6.22 -12.79
N VAL A 118 -9.08 -6.07 -11.49
CA VAL A 118 -9.58 -4.93 -10.70
C VAL A 118 -8.39 -4.15 -10.20
N ALA A 119 -8.36 -2.84 -10.44
CA ALA A 119 -7.40 -1.95 -9.81
C ALA A 119 -8.01 -1.40 -8.52
N PHE A 120 -7.27 -1.47 -7.41
CA PHE A 120 -7.58 -0.75 -6.18
C PHE A 120 -6.55 0.37 -6.02
N ASP A 121 -7.03 1.60 -6.17
CA ASP A 121 -6.27 2.83 -6.36
C ASP A 121 -5.39 2.84 -7.62
N THR A 122 -4.79 4.01 -7.88
CA THR A 122 -4.02 4.31 -9.10
C THR A 122 -2.69 4.98 -8.83
N GLY A 123 -2.32 5.22 -7.56
CA GLY A 123 -1.05 5.82 -7.19
C GLY A 123 -0.96 7.31 -7.53
N ASN A 124 0.27 7.83 -7.53
CA ASN A 124 0.60 9.20 -7.92
C ASN A 124 0.43 9.45 -9.43
N ASN A 125 0.13 10.70 -9.80
CA ASN A 125 0.17 11.15 -11.19
C ASN A 125 1.61 11.24 -11.71
N ALA A 126 1.87 10.81 -12.95
CA ALA A 126 3.20 10.90 -13.57
C ALA A 126 3.76 12.34 -13.66
N MET A 127 2.90 13.37 -13.64
CA MET A 127 3.32 14.76 -13.68
C MET A 127 4.16 15.19 -12.48
N VAL A 128 4.03 14.50 -11.33
CA VAL A 128 4.81 14.87 -10.14
C VAL A 128 6.27 14.41 -10.23
N ALA A 129 6.60 13.53 -11.18
CA ALA A 129 7.97 13.23 -11.55
C ALA A 129 8.64 14.37 -12.35
N LYS A 130 7.85 15.26 -12.97
CA LYS A 130 8.31 16.31 -13.89
C LYS A 130 8.24 17.70 -13.28
N ASP A 131 7.08 18.05 -12.75
CA ASP A 131 6.81 19.35 -12.15
C ASP A 131 5.84 19.18 -10.96
N PRO A 132 6.33 18.69 -9.81
CA PRO A 132 5.49 18.45 -8.65
C PRO A 132 4.88 19.74 -8.11
N VAL A 133 5.61 20.87 -8.13
CA VAL A 133 5.11 22.15 -7.61
C VAL A 133 4.02 22.71 -8.54
N GLY A 134 4.21 22.69 -9.86
CA GLY A 134 3.18 23.11 -10.80
C GLY A 134 1.94 22.22 -10.73
N TYR A 135 2.12 20.91 -10.54
CA TYR A 135 1.01 19.96 -10.48
C TYR A 135 0.25 19.99 -9.15
N TRP A 136 0.93 19.88 -8.01
CA TRP A 136 0.32 19.77 -6.68
C TRP A 136 0.24 21.08 -5.88
N SER A 137 1.00 22.12 -6.25
CA SER A 137 1.30 23.33 -5.47
C SER A 137 2.39 23.18 -4.42
N GLU A 138 3.08 24.28 -4.14
CA GLU A 138 4.18 24.35 -3.17
C GLU A 138 3.78 23.94 -1.74
N PRO A 139 2.63 24.37 -1.18
CA PRO A 139 2.20 23.91 0.16
C PRO A 139 2.02 22.39 0.25
N VAL A 140 1.44 21.77 -0.78
CA VAL A 140 1.23 20.32 -0.82
C VAL A 140 2.57 19.60 -0.93
N VAL A 141 3.45 20.02 -1.85
CA VAL A 141 4.79 19.42 -2.02
C VAL A 141 5.64 19.58 -0.76
N LYS A 142 5.49 20.68 0.00
CA LYS A 142 6.18 20.87 1.27
C LYS A 142 5.71 19.88 2.35
N ALA A 143 4.44 19.50 2.36
CA ALA A 143 3.91 18.50 3.27
C ALA A 143 4.24 17.06 2.80
N TYR A 144 4.25 16.84 1.49
CA TYR A 144 4.45 15.55 0.83
C TYR A 144 5.31 15.73 -0.41
N THR A 145 6.63 15.68 -0.26
CA THR A 145 7.54 15.84 -1.40
C THR A 145 7.59 14.52 -2.17
N PRO A 146 7.09 14.46 -3.42
CA PRO A 146 7.11 13.22 -4.18
C PRO A 146 8.52 12.92 -4.69
N VAL A 147 8.92 11.67 -4.56
CA VAL A 147 10.12 11.09 -5.14
C VAL A 147 9.69 9.90 -5.98
N MET A 148 9.57 10.16 -7.28
CA MET A 148 9.19 9.15 -8.25
C MET A 148 9.79 9.47 -9.62
N LYS A 149 9.97 8.42 -10.42
CA LYS A 149 10.25 8.51 -11.84
C LYS A 149 8.94 8.38 -12.61
N ASP A 150 8.89 8.94 -13.81
CA ASP A 150 7.68 8.91 -14.63
C ASP A 150 7.23 7.48 -14.96
N TYR A 151 8.17 6.56 -15.18
CA TYR A 151 7.89 5.14 -15.39
C TYR A 151 7.49 4.36 -14.10
N GLU A 152 7.44 5.02 -12.95
CA GLU A 152 6.84 4.44 -11.74
C GLU A 152 5.32 4.63 -11.69
N GLU A 153 4.74 5.31 -12.68
CA GLU A 153 3.30 5.49 -12.81
C GLU A 153 2.53 4.19 -13.08
N PHE A 154 1.22 4.22 -12.77
CA PHE A 154 0.29 3.09 -12.91
C PHE A 154 0.40 2.34 -14.24
N LYS A 155 0.18 3.01 -15.38
CA LYS A 155 0.08 2.34 -16.69
C LYS A 155 1.37 1.63 -17.10
N PHE A 156 2.53 2.17 -16.69
CA PHE A 156 3.82 1.57 -17.00
C PHE A 156 4.07 0.35 -16.11
N GLN A 157 3.74 0.45 -14.83
CA GLN A 157 3.91 -0.62 -13.86
C GLN A 157 3.09 -1.87 -14.23
N ILE A 158 1.79 -1.70 -14.56
CA ILE A 158 0.93 -2.85 -14.92
C ILE A 158 1.34 -3.50 -16.25
N ASP A 159 1.82 -2.70 -17.21
CA ASP A 159 2.31 -3.19 -18.49
C ASP A 159 3.61 -3.97 -18.33
N LYS A 160 4.54 -3.43 -17.54
CA LYS A 160 5.82 -4.10 -17.25
C LYS A 160 5.62 -5.44 -16.53
N ALA A 161 4.68 -5.51 -15.59
CA ALA A 161 4.45 -6.72 -14.81
C ALA A 161 3.68 -7.80 -15.58
N PHE A 162 2.65 -7.41 -16.35
CA PHE A 162 1.69 -8.37 -16.92
C PHE A 162 1.38 -8.16 -18.41
N GLY A 163 1.96 -7.17 -19.07
CA GLY A 163 1.69 -6.84 -20.48
C GLY A 163 0.27 -6.32 -20.72
N ILE A 164 -0.40 -5.82 -19.68
CA ILE A 164 -1.77 -5.29 -19.75
C ILE A 164 -1.78 -3.76 -19.77
N LYS A 165 -2.83 -3.19 -20.35
CA LYS A 165 -3.04 -1.74 -20.46
C LYS A 165 -4.26 -1.32 -19.62
N PRO A 166 -4.45 -0.02 -19.33
CA PRO A 166 -5.62 0.47 -18.59
C PRO A 166 -6.98 0.02 -19.17
N LYS A 167 -7.07 -0.16 -20.50
CA LYS A 167 -8.29 -0.66 -21.17
C LYS A 167 -8.63 -2.12 -20.84
N ASP A 168 -7.66 -2.89 -20.36
CA ASP A 168 -7.82 -4.32 -20.01
C ASP A 168 -8.26 -4.49 -18.54
N ILE A 169 -8.24 -3.41 -17.76
CA ILE A 169 -8.79 -3.38 -16.40
C ILE A 169 -10.31 -3.37 -16.48
N LYS A 170 -10.94 -4.35 -15.84
CA LYS A 170 -12.39 -4.49 -15.80
C LYS A 170 -13.02 -3.43 -14.92
N TYR A 171 -12.47 -3.20 -13.72
CA TYR A 171 -12.97 -2.24 -12.74
C TYR A 171 -11.83 -1.46 -12.10
N VAL A 172 -12.04 -0.18 -11.83
CA VAL A 172 -11.20 0.58 -10.90
C VAL A 172 -12.02 0.84 -9.65
N VAL A 173 -11.42 0.64 -8.49
CA VAL A 173 -11.98 0.99 -7.19
C VAL A 173 -11.06 2.04 -6.60
N LEU A 174 -11.60 3.20 -6.26
CA LEU A 174 -10.86 4.21 -5.50
C LEU A 174 -11.22 4.06 -4.03
N SER A 175 -10.22 3.90 -3.16
CA SER A 175 -10.39 4.00 -1.72
C SER A 175 -10.91 5.38 -1.35
N HIS A 176 -10.31 6.42 -1.92
CA HIS A 176 -10.73 7.81 -1.80
C HIS A 176 -10.08 8.71 -2.89
N GLY A 177 -10.33 10.02 -2.85
CA GLY A 177 -9.95 10.97 -3.90
C GLY A 177 -8.63 11.73 -3.72
N HIS A 178 -7.74 11.33 -2.83
CA HIS A 178 -6.48 12.05 -2.64
C HIS A 178 -5.44 11.77 -3.74
N LEU A 179 -4.49 12.71 -3.83
CA LEU A 179 -3.43 12.86 -4.83
C LEU A 179 -2.59 11.60 -5.14
N ASP A 180 -2.41 10.73 -4.16
CA ASP A 180 -1.59 9.52 -4.25
C ASP A 180 -2.40 8.23 -4.36
N HIS A 181 -3.73 8.34 -4.41
CA HIS A 181 -4.66 7.22 -4.67
C HIS A 181 -5.38 7.38 -6.01
N ALA A 182 -5.83 8.60 -6.31
CA ALA A 182 -6.54 8.96 -7.53
C ALA A 182 -5.63 9.65 -8.57
N GLY A 183 -4.32 9.69 -8.36
CA GLY A 183 -3.39 10.44 -9.20
C GLY A 183 -3.39 10.02 -10.65
N ALA A 184 -3.60 8.74 -10.96
CA ALA A 184 -3.48 8.24 -12.33
C ALA A 184 -4.83 7.84 -12.98
N ILE A 185 -5.95 8.40 -12.52
CA ILE A 185 -7.27 8.11 -13.09
C ILE A 185 -7.41 8.57 -14.56
N ASP A 186 -6.60 9.55 -14.98
CA ASP A 186 -6.58 10.05 -16.35
C ASP A 186 -6.03 9.03 -17.36
N ASN A 187 -5.28 8.01 -16.91
CA ASN A 187 -4.85 6.87 -17.73
C ASN A 187 -6.02 6.05 -18.30
N PHE A 188 -7.24 6.22 -17.77
CA PHE A 188 -8.43 5.50 -18.19
C PHE A 188 -9.36 6.32 -19.10
N VAL A 189 -8.98 7.54 -19.48
CA VAL A 189 -9.76 8.34 -20.42
C VAL A 189 -9.86 7.61 -21.76
N GLY A 190 -11.09 7.41 -22.25
CA GLY A 190 -11.36 6.68 -23.49
C GLY A 190 -11.48 5.17 -23.34
N THR A 191 -11.34 4.62 -22.12
CA THR A 191 -11.67 3.22 -21.85
C THR A 191 -13.16 3.07 -21.48
N ARG A 192 -13.63 1.82 -21.33
CA ARG A 192 -14.99 1.49 -20.85
C ARG A 192 -15.03 1.10 -19.38
N THR A 193 -13.90 1.22 -18.68
CA THR A 193 -13.71 0.77 -17.30
C THR A 193 -14.52 1.63 -16.34
N PRO A 194 -15.49 1.07 -15.60
CA PRO A 194 -16.18 1.81 -14.57
C PRO A 194 -15.33 1.93 -13.31
N PHE A 195 -15.45 3.08 -12.67
CA PHE A 195 -14.82 3.45 -11.41
C PHE A 195 -15.83 3.35 -10.28
N PHE A 196 -15.48 2.66 -9.21
CA PHE A 196 -16.28 2.54 -8.01
C PHE A 196 -15.71 3.40 -6.89
N LEU A 197 -16.54 4.26 -6.31
CA LEU A 197 -16.27 5.03 -5.11
C LEU A 197 -17.54 5.20 -4.28
N GLN A 198 -17.41 5.43 -2.99
CA GLN A 198 -18.57 5.77 -2.16
C GLN A 198 -19.16 7.11 -2.64
N LYS A 199 -20.49 7.23 -2.57
CA LYS A 199 -21.20 8.46 -2.95
C LYS A 199 -20.65 9.68 -2.21
N LYS A 200 -20.41 9.55 -0.90
CA LYS A 200 -19.83 10.61 -0.06
C LYS A 200 -18.46 11.09 -0.54
N GLU A 201 -17.66 10.20 -1.13
CA GLU A 201 -16.35 10.59 -1.65
C GLU A 201 -16.49 11.37 -2.95
N LEU A 202 -17.44 10.98 -3.82
CA LEU A 202 -17.73 11.75 -5.02
C LEU A 202 -18.23 13.16 -4.66
N ASP A 203 -19.10 13.26 -3.66
CA ASP A 203 -19.59 14.54 -3.15
C ASP A 203 -18.43 15.40 -2.61
N GLN A 204 -17.49 14.79 -1.87
CA GLN A 204 -16.30 15.48 -1.36
C GLN A 204 -15.36 15.94 -2.49
N ILE A 205 -15.08 15.10 -3.50
CA ILE A 205 -14.30 15.49 -4.68
C ILE A 205 -14.94 16.70 -5.37
N GLN A 206 -16.25 16.67 -5.60
CA GLN A 206 -16.96 17.77 -6.24
C GLN A 206 -16.89 19.07 -5.42
N LEU A 207 -17.02 18.97 -4.10
CA LEU A 207 -16.89 20.10 -3.18
C LEU A 207 -15.48 20.73 -3.27
N GLU A 208 -14.44 19.92 -3.23
CA GLU A 208 -13.05 20.39 -3.29
C GLU A 208 -12.72 21.04 -4.64
N LEU A 209 -13.21 20.48 -5.75
CA LEU A 209 -13.07 21.09 -7.07
C LEU A 209 -13.81 22.43 -7.17
N ALA A 210 -14.98 22.56 -6.54
CA ALA A 210 -15.71 23.83 -6.47
C ALA A 210 -14.97 24.86 -5.60
N ASN A 211 -14.38 24.44 -4.47
CA ASN A 211 -13.56 25.29 -3.61
C ASN A 211 -12.29 25.77 -4.32
N PHE A 212 -11.63 24.90 -5.10
CA PHE A 212 -10.51 25.28 -5.93
C PHE A 212 -10.89 26.36 -6.95
N LYS A 213 -12.03 26.20 -7.66
CA LYS A 213 -12.50 27.23 -8.62
C LYS A 213 -12.72 28.60 -7.98
N LYS A 214 -13.14 28.64 -6.71
CA LYS A 214 -13.38 29.88 -5.96
C LYS A 214 -12.10 30.50 -5.41
N THR A 215 -11.14 29.69 -4.98
CA THR A 215 -10.00 30.16 -4.16
C THR A 215 -8.64 30.03 -4.84
N GLY A 216 -8.53 29.22 -5.89
CA GLY A 216 -7.27 28.82 -6.51
C GLY A 216 -6.39 27.90 -5.65
N LYS A 217 -6.83 27.54 -4.43
CA LYS A 217 -6.04 26.74 -3.48
C LYS A 217 -6.23 25.25 -3.77
N LYS A 218 -5.12 24.54 -3.98
CA LYS A 218 -5.11 23.08 -4.09
C LYS A 218 -5.01 22.47 -2.68
N THR A 219 -5.69 21.35 -2.50
CA THR A 219 -5.64 20.51 -1.29
C THR A 219 -5.06 19.15 -1.67
N ALA A 220 -5.30 18.10 -0.87
CA ALA A 220 -4.99 16.73 -1.28
C ALA A 220 -5.86 16.25 -2.46
N TYR A 221 -6.95 16.94 -2.79
CA TYR A 221 -7.77 16.68 -3.97
C TYR A 221 -7.28 17.54 -5.15
N ILE A 222 -6.48 16.95 -6.04
CA ILE A 222 -5.78 17.72 -7.09
C ILE A 222 -6.71 17.95 -8.29
N PRO A 223 -7.01 19.22 -8.66
CA PRO A 223 -7.89 19.50 -9.80
C PRO A 223 -7.40 18.93 -11.13
N GLY A 224 -6.07 18.76 -11.27
CA GLY A 224 -5.44 18.15 -12.43
C GLY A 224 -5.83 16.68 -12.65
N ASP A 225 -5.92 15.89 -11.58
CA ASP A 225 -6.28 14.48 -11.63
C ASP A 225 -7.73 14.32 -12.12
N PHE A 226 -8.62 15.19 -11.65
CA PHE A 226 -10.05 15.17 -11.97
C PHE A 226 -10.44 16.01 -13.20
N ALA A 227 -9.48 16.63 -13.90
CA ALA A 227 -9.76 17.53 -15.02
C ALA A 227 -10.54 16.87 -16.16
N LYS A 228 -10.41 15.54 -16.31
CA LYS A 228 -11.12 14.72 -17.30
C LYS A 228 -12.11 13.74 -16.67
N MET A 229 -12.52 13.96 -15.42
CA MET A 229 -13.43 13.06 -14.70
C MET A 229 -14.77 12.87 -15.41
N ASN A 230 -15.25 13.89 -16.15
CA ASN A 230 -16.47 13.81 -16.96
C ASN A 230 -16.36 12.84 -18.16
N LYS A 231 -15.15 12.38 -18.51
CA LYS A 231 -14.89 11.36 -19.53
C LYS A 231 -14.73 9.95 -18.93
N LEU A 232 -14.80 9.82 -17.62
CA LEU A 232 -14.71 8.55 -16.90
C LEU A 232 -16.11 8.03 -16.56
N LYS A 233 -16.25 6.70 -16.50
CA LYS A 233 -17.51 6.06 -16.11
C LYS A 233 -17.55 5.87 -14.60
N ILE A 234 -18.07 6.86 -13.88
CA ILE A 234 -18.21 6.77 -12.43
C ILE A 234 -19.46 5.98 -12.03
N LYS A 235 -19.30 5.04 -11.09
CA LYS A 235 -20.36 4.31 -10.40
C LYS A 235 -20.22 4.55 -8.90
N THR A 236 -21.19 5.22 -8.30
CA THR A 236 -21.21 5.43 -6.85
C THR A 236 -21.81 4.24 -6.13
N ILE A 237 -21.22 3.91 -4.98
CA ILE A 237 -21.71 2.92 -4.02
C ILE A 237 -22.22 3.65 -2.77
N ASP A 238 -23.18 3.06 -2.07
CA ASP A 238 -23.58 3.49 -0.72
C ASP A 238 -23.49 2.29 0.22
N GLY A 239 -22.39 2.18 0.97
CA GLY A 239 -22.15 1.10 1.90
C GLY A 239 -21.37 -0.08 1.29
N ILE A 240 -21.73 -1.30 1.68
CA ILE A 240 -21.02 -2.53 1.31
C ILE A 240 -21.42 -2.95 -0.10
N TYR A 241 -20.44 -3.38 -0.90
CA TYR A 241 -20.69 -3.83 -2.27
C TYR A 241 -19.78 -4.99 -2.66
N ASP A 242 -20.39 -6.10 -3.09
CA ASP A 242 -19.69 -7.25 -3.64
C ASP A 242 -19.56 -7.08 -5.16
N ILE A 243 -18.33 -6.94 -5.64
CA ILE A 243 -18.05 -6.58 -7.04
C ILE A 243 -18.45 -7.70 -8.01
N PHE A 244 -18.34 -8.96 -7.56
CA PHE A 244 -18.55 -10.14 -8.40
C PHE A 244 -19.78 -10.96 -7.98
N GLY A 245 -20.35 -10.70 -6.79
CA GLY A 245 -21.52 -11.41 -6.26
C GLY A 245 -21.20 -12.78 -5.66
N ASP A 246 -19.91 -13.14 -5.59
CA ASP A 246 -19.40 -14.40 -5.05
C ASP A 246 -18.62 -14.22 -3.73
N LYS A 247 -18.60 -12.99 -3.19
CA LYS A 247 -17.92 -12.58 -1.96
C LYS A 247 -16.41 -12.69 -1.99
N SER A 248 -15.81 -12.84 -3.18
CA SER A 248 -14.36 -12.87 -3.38
C SER A 248 -13.72 -11.50 -3.17
N VAL A 249 -14.41 -10.43 -3.59
CA VAL A 249 -13.93 -9.05 -3.55
C VAL A 249 -15.07 -8.13 -3.08
N VAL A 250 -14.99 -7.66 -1.84
CA VAL A 250 -16.04 -6.87 -1.18
C VAL A 250 -15.50 -5.51 -0.78
N LEU A 251 -16.16 -4.46 -1.24
CA LEU A 251 -15.93 -3.07 -0.83
C LEU A 251 -16.75 -2.76 0.41
N PHE A 252 -16.16 -2.04 1.37
CA PHE A 252 -16.87 -1.63 2.56
C PHE A 252 -16.42 -0.24 3.04
N PRO A 253 -17.34 0.58 3.57
CA PRO A 253 -17.03 1.93 4.00
C PRO A 253 -16.12 1.92 5.23
N THR A 254 -15.10 2.77 5.21
CA THR A 254 -14.16 3.03 6.32
C THR A 254 -13.90 4.53 6.44
N PRO A 255 -14.96 5.35 6.62
CA PRO A 255 -14.85 6.80 6.68
C PRO A 255 -14.04 7.25 7.89
N GLY A 256 -13.55 8.48 7.84
CA GLY A 256 -12.78 9.11 8.91
C GLY A 256 -11.55 9.81 8.36
N HIS A 257 -10.74 9.10 7.55
CA HIS A 257 -9.64 9.75 6.83
C HIS A 257 -10.19 10.77 5.83
N THR A 258 -11.14 10.32 5.00
CA THR A 258 -12.03 11.18 4.21
C THR A 258 -13.50 10.82 4.49
N PRO A 259 -14.47 11.67 4.13
CA PRO A 259 -15.90 11.42 4.38
C PRO A 259 -16.45 10.15 3.73
N GLY A 260 -15.88 9.75 2.59
CA GLY A 260 -16.31 8.60 1.80
C GLY A 260 -15.22 7.54 1.61
N HIS A 261 -14.20 7.52 2.46
CA HIS A 261 -13.15 6.51 2.40
C HIS A 261 -13.74 5.09 2.46
N GLN A 262 -13.20 4.18 1.67
CA GLN A 262 -13.55 2.76 1.68
C GLN A 262 -12.31 1.85 1.56
N SER A 263 -12.47 0.64 2.07
CA SER A 263 -11.46 -0.43 2.03
C SER A 263 -12.01 -1.63 1.29
N ILE A 264 -11.14 -2.61 0.98
CA ILE A 264 -11.53 -3.81 0.24
C ILE A 264 -11.11 -5.07 1.00
N MET A 265 -12.01 -6.05 1.06
CA MET A 265 -11.75 -7.40 1.54
C MET A 265 -11.60 -8.32 0.33
N VAL A 266 -10.53 -9.09 0.30
CA VAL A 266 -10.22 -10.05 -0.77
C VAL A 266 -10.00 -11.44 -0.18
N ARG A 267 -10.75 -12.44 -0.66
CA ARG A 267 -10.49 -13.86 -0.35
C ARG A 267 -9.45 -14.40 -1.32
N THR A 268 -8.28 -14.80 -0.82
CA THR A 268 -7.17 -15.21 -1.68
C THR A 268 -7.16 -16.70 -1.96
N SER A 269 -6.59 -17.08 -3.11
CA SER A 269 -6.61 -18.48 -3.59
C SER A 269 -5.82 -19.46 -2.70
N ASP A 270 -4.97 -18.94 -1.81
CA ASP A 270 -4.22 -19.68 -0.78
C ASP A 270 -4.94 -19.77 0.58
N GLY A 271 -6.17 -19.25 0.67
CA GLY A 271 -7.02 -19.36 1.86
C GLY A 271 -6.89 -18.22 2.87
N GLN A 272 -6.12 -17.17 2.56
CA GLN A 272 -6.11 -15.95 3.38
C GLN A 272 -7.33 -15.05 3.07
N VAL A 273 -7.56 -14.08 3.96
CA VAL A 273 -8.46 -12.95 3.71
C VAL A 273 -7.66 -11.67 3.92
N LEU A 274 -7.46 -10.92 2.85
CA LEU A 274 -6.72 -9.67 2.87
C LEU A 274 -7.69 -8.51 3.00
N PHE A 275 -7.47 -7.64 3.98
CA PHE A 275 -8.15 -6.37 4.13
C PHE A 275 -7.19 -5.28 3.68
N LEU A 276 -7.34 -4.78 2.46
CA LEU A 276 -6.55 -3.65 1.98
C LEU A 276 -7.14 -2.39 2.59
N ALA A 277 -6.49 -1.88 3.63
CA ALA A 277 -7.03 -0.82 4.47
C ALA A 277 -7.05 0.54 3.77
N ALA A 278 -6.13 0.77 2.82
CA ALA A 278 -5.81 2.11 2.33
C ALA A 278 -5.58 3.05 3.54
N ASP A 279 -6.10 4.27 3.48
CA ASP A 279 -5.77 5.31 4.45
C ASP A 279 -6.65 5.32 5.69
N ALA A 280 -7.56 4.35 5.79
CA ALA A 280 -8.14 4.00 7.09
C ALA A 280 -7.07 3.43 8.04
N ALA A 281 -5.94 2.91 7.52
CA ALA A 281 -4.76 2.58 8.30
C ALA A 281 -3.46 2.80 7.50
N TYR A 282 -2.81 3.95 7.72
CA TYR A 282 -1.51 4.25 7.10
C TYR A 282 -0.42 3.25 7.48
N THR A 283 -0.33 2.93 8.77
CA THR A 283 0.75 2.15 9.34
C THR A 283 0.29 1.10 10.34
N GLN A 284 1.14 0.10 10.57
CA GLN A 284 0.88 -0.90 11.61
C GLN A 284 0.80 -0.25 12.99
N GLU A 285 1.55 0.83 13.24
CA GLU A 285 1.45 1.61 14.48
C GLU A 285 0.05 2.22 14.67
N ASN A 286 -0.63 2.63 13.60
CA ASN A 286 -2.01 3.13 13.73
C ASN A 286 -2.94 2.06 14.32
N ILE A 287 -2.80 0.81 13.86
CA ILE A 287 -3.64 -0.31 14.31
C ILE A 287 -3.23 -0.79 15.70
N TYR A 288 -1.96 -1.10 15.91
CA TYR A 288 -1.52 -1.81 17.11
C TYR A 288 -1.43 -0.90 18.34
N GLU A 289 -0.95 0.33 18.16
CA GLU A 289 -0.83 1.35 19.20
C GLU A 289 -2.08 2.24 19.31
N ALA A 290 -3.08 2.02 18.45
CA ALA A 290 -4.31 2.80 18.37
C ALA A 290 -4.08 4.31 18.16
N ILE A 291 -3.01 4.68 17.44
CA ILE A 291 -2.68 6.07 17.13
C ILE A 291 -3.47 6.50 15.87
N PRO A 292 -4.33 7.53 15.94
CA PRO A 292 -5.07 7.99 14.77
C PRO A 292 -4.15 8.48 13.64
N PRO A 293 -4.64 8.46 12.38
CA PRO A 293 -3.94 9.12 11.28
C PRO A 293 -3.78 10.61 11.57
N GLY A 294 -2.62 11.17 11.20
CA GLY A 294 -2.33 12.59 11.41
C GLY A 294 -3.19 13.52 10.56
N LEU A 295 -3.56 13.05 9.37
CA LEU A 295 -4.61 13.66 8.54
C LEU A 295 -5.88 12.82 8.61
N ALA A 296 -6.91 13.37 9.26
CA ALA A 296 -8.23 12.79 9.30
C ALA A 296 -9.27 13.90 9.15
N TRP A 297 -10.30 13.64 8.35
CA TRP A 297 -11.50 14.45 8.33
C TRP A 297 -12.28 14.35 9.66
N ASP A 298 -12.35 13.15 10.24
CA ASP A 298 -12.98 12.87 11.54
C ASP A 298 -12.11 11.86 12.32
N VAL A 299 -11.39 12.36 13.33
CA VAL A 299 -10.48 11.54 14.16
C VAL A 299 -11.22 10.43 14.90
N PRO A 300 -12.32 10.70 15.65
CA PRO A 300 -13.11 9.63 16.26
C PRO A 300 -13.52 8.53 15.28
N GLN A 301 -13.99 8.88 14.09
CA GLN A 301 -14.41 7.91 13.09
C GLN A 301 -13.23 7.13 12.49
N SER A 302 -12.10 7.78 12.22
CA SER A 302 -10.85 7.11 11.84
C SER A 302 -10.41 6.09 12.90
N SER A 303 -10.47 6.45 14.18
CA SER A 303 -10.12 5.53 15.27
C SER A 303 -11.03 4.30 15.33
N GLN A 304 -12.32 4.44 15.01
CA GLN A 304 -13.22 3.29 14.92
C GLN A 304 -12.78 2.31 13.83
N ALA A 305 -12.35 2.80 12.66
CA ALA A 305 -11.83 1.96 11.59
C ALA A 305 -10.55 1.20 12.02
N LEU A 306 -9.64 1.85 12.76
CA LEU A 306 -8.45 1.19 13.31
C LEU A 306 -8.80 0.05 14.26
N CYS A 307 -9.76 0.28 15.17
CA CYS A 307 -10.26 -0.78 16.05
C CYS A 307 -10.90 -1.92 15.26
N MET A 308 -11.69 -1.60 14.23
CA MET A 308 -12.31 -2.61 13.37
C MET A 308 -11.26 -3.49 12.67
N PHE A 309 -10.20 -2.92 12.10
CA PHE A 309 -9.12 -3.69 11.48
C PHE A 309 -8.39 -4.58 12.47
N LYS A 310 -8.09 -4.06 13.67
CA LYS A 310 -7.48 -4.87 14.74
C LYS A 310 -8.36 -6.08 15.09
N LEU A 311 -9.68 -5.89 15.20
CA LEU A 311 -10.63 -6.97 15.45
C LEU A 311 -10.74 -7.94 14.27
N MET A 312 -10.74 -7.45 13.03
CA MET A 312 -10.74 -8.29 11.82
C MET A 312 -9.51 -9.19 11.76
N GLU A 313 -8.32 -8.68 12.09
CA GLU A 313 -7.09 -9.47 12.15
C GLU A 313 -7.16 -10.53 13.27
N LEU A 314 -7.70 -10.17 14.43
CA LEU A 314 -7.86 -11.11 15.56
C LEU A 314 -8.96 -12.16 15.34
N ALA A 315 -9.94 -11.90 14.46
CA ALA A 315 -11.06 -12.80 14.23
C ALA A 315 -10.66 -14.14 13.60
N ALA A 316 -9.55 -14.19 12.86
CA ALA A 316 -9.01 -15.44 12.33
C ALA A 316 -7.51 -15.29 11.99
N PRO A 317 -6.65 -16.30 12.26
CA PRO A 317 -5.23 -16.25 11.89
C PRO A 317 -4.96 -16.04 10.39
N SER A 318 -5.92 -16.43 9.54
CA SER A 318 -5.89 -16.26 8.09
C SER A 318 -6.19 -14.83 7.63
N ASN A 319 -6.71 -13.98 8.50
CA ASN A 319 -7.01 -12.59 8.19
C ASN A 319 -5.74 -11.75 8.29
N LYS A 320 -5.52 -10.87 7.31
CA LYS A 320 -4.37 -9.98 7.26
C LYS A 320 -4.81 -8.59 6.85
N VAL A 321 -4.36 -7.58 7.59
CA VAL A 321 -4.62 -6.18 7.24
C VAL A 321 -3.40 -5.62 6.53
N ILE A 322 -3.61 -5.07 5.34
CA ILE A 322 -2.57 -4.48 4.50
C ILE A 322 -2.67 -2.96 4.62
N VAL A 323 -1.64 -2.34 5.20
CA VAL A 323 -1.55 -0.88 5.44
C VAL A 323 -0.97 -0.15 4.22
N SER A 324 -1.33 1.12 4.00
CA SER A 324 -0.96 1.86 2.78
C SER A 324 0.48 2.38 2.79
N HIS A 325 0.89 3.09 3.84
CA HIS A 325 2.03 4.01 3.84
C HIS A 325 3.12 3.66 4.87
N ASP A 326 3.18 2.41 5.34
CA ASP A 326 4.18 1.98 6.33
C ASP A 326 5.51 1.57 5.68
N PRO A 327 6.59 2.36 5.83
CA PRO A 327 7.87 2.01 5.24
C PRO A 327 8.47 0.72 5.82
N ARG A 328 8.18 0.36 7.08
CA ARG A 328 8.70 -0.87 7.67
C ARG A 328 7.94 -2.08 7.12
N TYR A 329 6.62 -1.97 6.99
CA TYR A 329 5.79 -3.02 6.40
C TYR A 329 6.22 -3.33 4.96
N TRP A 330 6.51 -2.30 4.17
CA TRP A 330 6.83 -2.42 2.75
C TRP A 330 8.31 -2.63 2.41
N LYS A 331 9.21 -2.61 3.41
CA LYS A 331 10.67 -2.65 3.19
C LYS A 331 11.12 -3.93 2.46
N ASN A 332 10.59 -5.08 2.87
CA ASN A 332 11.03 -6.40 2.40
C ASN A 332 9.92 -7.21 1.71
N ARG A 333 8.72 -6.64 1.56
CA ARG A 333 7.61 -7.34 0.91
C ARG A 333 7.79 -7.40 -0.59
N LYS A 334 7.39 -8.52 -1.15
CA LYS A 334 7.37 -8.71 -2.60
C LYS A 334 6.29 -7.83 -3.21
N VAL A 335 6.56 -7.36 -4.42
CA VAL A 335 5.62 -6.59 -5.25
C VAL A 335 5.47 -7.30 -6.58
N ALA A 336 4.47 -6.87 -7.36
CA ALA A 336 4.21 -7.39 -8.69
C ALA A 336 5.50 -7.51 -9.52
N PRO A 337 5.66 -8.60 -10.29
CA PRO A 337 4.64 -9.60 -10.62
C PRO A 337 4.41 -10.69 -9.56
N ALA A 338 5.14 -10.67 -8.44
CA ALA A 338 4.91 -11.62 -7.36
C ALA A 338 3.55 -11.35 -6.67
N LEU A 339 2.89 -12.42 -6.23
CA LEU A 339 1.73 -12.32 -5.35
C LEU A 339 2.10 -11.58 -4.07
N LEU A 340 1.16 -10.79 -3.57
CA LEU A 340 1.28 -10.15 -2.27
C LEU A 340 1.32 -11.25 -1.19
N ASP A 341 2.46 -11.35 -0.51
CA ASP A 341 2.56 -12.10 0.74
C ASP A 341 2.11 -11.18 1.89
N ALA A 342 1.19 -11.67 2.73
CA ALA A 342 0.56 -10.88 3.80
C ALA A 342 0.98 -11.35 5.19
#